data_AF-A0A392M179-F1
#
_entry.id   AF-A0A392M179-F1
#
_cell.length_a   1.000
_cell.length_b   1.000
_cell.length_c   1.000
_cell.angle_alpha   90.00
_cell.angle_beta   90.00
_cell.angle_gamma   90.00
#
_symmetry.space_group_name_H-M   'P 1'
#
loop_
_entity.id
_entity.type
_entity.pdbx_description
1 polymer ?
#
loop_
_entity_poly.entity_id
_entity_poly.type
_entity_poly.pdbx_seq_one_letter_code
_entity_poly.pdbx_strand_id
1 'polypeptide(L)'
;MRECILGNFRRRLLGVLKTDNDLQRPSVLESLIRRHVSIVHLAEQHISMDITQGIREVLLSEAFSGPVSSLHLFEKPTDQHTGSATESVCNWYIENIIKDVSGAGILFVPIHKCFRSTRPVGGYFAESVTDLSELQAFVRTFGGYGVDRLDRMLKEHTAALLNCIDTSLRSNRDVLEAVASSLHAGDRIEREASMKQIVDLETVIDFCIQAGLALAFDRLLSEASGAILEEGAPLIHSLLTGVVKHLPDGVPEKEEIKRMRTVANTAGVVSDHDSIWVRSILEDVGGASDGSWSLLPYLFATFMTSNIWSTTAFNVDTEGFSNNIHCLARCISAVIAGSEFVRLEREHQHQHSLNNGHASGGMDPELSSHMSAEASINSTLQLFVKLSAEMILDSWSETHRSHLVAQLIFLDQLCEISPYLPRSSLETHVPYAILRSVYSQYYADTPSTPLAIMNASPRHSPAILQAHASPALRHPRGDSTPPYYGNDSGYFKGSSSHSQEHLYDADISSIRNTRRSGPLDYGASRNKVKSVESSASGSTGPSPLPRFAVSRSGPLAYK
;
A
#
# COMPACT_ATOMS: atom_id res chain seq x y z
N MET A 1 -32.26 0.59 26.48
CA MET A 1 -31.09 1.46 26.74
C MET A 1 -29.87 0.99 25.96
N ARG A 2 -29.43 -0.28 26.07
CA ARG A 2 -28.29 -0.86 25.32
C ARG A 2 -28.37 -0.55 23.83
N GLU A 3 -29.45 -0.98 23.20
CA GLU A 3 -29.69 -0.78 21.76
C GLU A 3 -29.70 0.70 21.34
N CYS A 4 -30.15 1.60 22.22
CA CYS A 4 -30.11 3.04 21.94
C CYS A 4 -28.67 3.57 21.94
N ILE A 5 -27.83 3.10 22.87
CA ILE A 5 -26.41 3.45 22.96
C ILE A 5 -25.66 2.89 21.74
N LEU A 6 -25.86 1.61 21.43
CA LEU A 6 -25.23 0.95 20.28
C LEU A 6 -25.68 1.55 18.95
N GLY A 7 -26.97 1.83 18.79
CA GLY A 7 -27.50 2.53 17.61
C GLY A 7 -27.03 3.99 17.50
N ASN A 8 -26.71 4.66 18.62
CA ASN A 8 -26.07 5.97 18.59
C ASN A 8 -24.60 5.86 18.17
N PHE A 9 -23.87 4.89 18.74
CA PHE A 9 -22.48 4.61 18.40
C PHE A 9 -22.33 4.30 16.91
N ARG A 10 -23.13 3.37 16.37
CA ARG A 10 -23.12 3.01 14.94
C ARG A 10 -23.33 4.22 14.02
N ARG A 11 -24.34 5.06 14.32
CA ARG A 11 -24.61 6.28 13.53
C ARG A 11 -23.48 7.29 13.61
N ARG A 12 -22.88 7.48 14.79
CA ARG A 12 -21.74 8.39 14.97
C ARG A 12 -20.49 7.87 14.27
N LEU A 13 -20.24 6.56 14.34
CA LEU A 13 -19.12 5.92 13.65
C LEU A 13 -19.20 6.21 12.14
N LEU A 14 -20.35 5.93 11.51
CA LEU A 14 -20.57 6.18 10.09
C LEU A 14 -20.53 7.67 9.73
N GLY A 15 -21.08 8.54 10.60
CA GLY A 15 -21.08 9.98 10.37
C GLY A 15 -19.71 10.64 10.52
N VAL A 16 -18.83 10.11 11.38
CA VAL A 16 -17.43 10.57 11.49
C VAL A 16 -16.59 10.06 10.33
N LEU A 17 -16.90 8.87 9.82
CA LEU A 17 -16.15 8.25 8.73
C LEU A 17 -16.25 9.02 7.41
N LYS A 18 -17.46 9.51 7.09
CA LYS A 18 -17.77 10.25 5.86
C LYS A 18 -18.11 11.70 6.19
N THR A 19 -17.20 12.61 5.89
CA THR A 19 -17.48 14.06 5.93
C THR A 19 -17.61 14.59 4.50
N ASP A 20 -18.84 14.81 4.02
CA ASP A 20 -19.19 15.52 2.77
C ASP A 20 -18.37 15.22 1.48
N ASN A 21 -17.85 13.98 1.33
CA ASN A 21 -17.01 13.40 0.25
C ASN A 21 -15.56 13.10 0.63
N ASP A 22 -15.20 13.30 1.89
CA ASP A 22 -13.86 13.04 2.40
C ASP A 22 -13.84 11.88 3.40
N LEU A 23 -12.70 11.22 3.46
CA LEU A 23 -12.41 10.18 4.44
C LEU A 23 -11.76 10.83 5.66
N GLN A 24 -12.31 10.60 6.84
CA GLN A 24 -11.63 11.00 8.06
C GLN A 24 -10.32 10.22 8.22
N ARG A 25 -9.23 10.94 8.58
CA ARG A 25 -7.93 10.32 8.87
C ARG A 25 -8.07 9.11 9.81
N PRO A 26 -7.54 7.93 9.43
CA PRO A 26 -7.64 6.71 10.24
C PRO A 26 -7.19 6.87 11.69
N SER A 27 -6.10 7.59 11.95
CA SER A 27 -5.58 7.86 13.30
C SER A 27 -6.55 8.66 14.17
N VAL A 28 -7.28 9.60 13.57
CA VAL A 28 -8.31 10.38 14.26
C VAL A 28 -9.51 9.50 14.57
N LEU A 29 -9.96 8.68 13.61
CA LEU A 29 -11.04 7.73 13.81
C LEU A 29 -10.72 6.75 14.95
N GLU A 30 -9.52 6.18 14.94
CA GLU A 30 -9.01 5.28 15.98
C GLU A 30 -9.03 5.95 17.36
N SER A 31 -8.53 7.19 17.45
CA SER A 31 -8.53 7.97 18.71
C SER A 31 -9.95 8.21 19.24
N LEU A 32 -10.89 8.53 18.35
CA LEU A 32 -12.30 8.75 18.70
C LEU A 32 -12.97 7.46 19.18
N ILE A 33 -12.70 6.32 18.53
CA ILE A 33 -13.20 5.01 18.95
C ILE A 33 -12.64 4.66 20.33
N ARG A 34 -11.32 4.79 20.55
CA ARG A 34 -10.69 4.55 21.85
C ARG A 34 -11.30 5.41 22.95
N ARG A 35 -11.47 6.71 22.70
CA ARG A 35 -12.11 7.63 23.65
C ARG A 35 -13.54 7.21 23.98
N HIS A 36 -14.32 6.80 22.97
CA HIS A 36 -15.69 6.34 23.19
C HIS A 36 -15.73 5.06 24.03
N VAL A 37 -14.85 4.11 23.73
CA VAL A 37 -14.69 2.87 24.49
C VAL A 37 -14.31 3.17 25.95
N SER A 38 -13.42 4.11 26.24
CA SER A 38 -13.11 4.52 27.62
C SER A 38 -14.31 5.10 28.37
N ILE A 39 -15.14 5.91 27.69
CA ILE A 39 -16.38 6.46 28.29
C ILE A 39 -17.37 5.32 28.60
N VAL A 40 -17.45 4.32 27.74
CA VAL A 40 -18.34 3.17 27.92
C VAL A 40 -17.90 2.33 29.11
N HIS A 41 -16.60 2.02 29.23
CA HIS A 41 -16.08 1.31 30.41
C HIS A 41 -16.41 2.04 31.72
N LEU A 42 -16.37 3.38 31.74
CA LEU A 42 -16.79 4.16 32.90
C LEU A 42 -18.30 4.05 33.16
N ALA A 43 -19.12 4.08 32.12
CA ALA A 43 -20.57 3.96 32.24
C ALA A 43 -20.99 2.56 32.76
N GLU A 44 -20.29 1.50 32.36
CA GLU A 44 -20.52 0.12 32.83
C GLU A 44 -20.27 -0.05 34.34
N GLN A 45 -19.42 0.78 34.95
CA GLN A 45 -19.23 0.77 36.42
C GLN A 45 -20.49 1.18 37.19
N HIS A 46 -21.41 1.90 36.53
CA HIS A 46 -22.63 2.41 37.14
C HIS A 46 -23.90 1.73 36.62
N ILE A 47 -23.78 0.85 35.62
CA ILE A 47 -24.90 0.23 34.93
C ILE A 47 -24.57 -1.25 34.73
N SER A 48 -25.40 -2.17 35.24
CA SER A 48 -25.27 -3.61 35.03
C SER A 48 -25.67 -4.03 33.59
N MET A 49 -24.95 -3.52 32.59
CA MET A 49 -25.19 -3.76 31.17
C MET A 49 -23.86 -3.92 30.44
N ASP A 50 -23.76 -4.97 29.61
CA ASP A 50 -22.58 -5.21 28.76
C ASP A 50 -22.70 -4.42 27.44
N ILE A 51 -22.18 -3.20 27.48
CA ILE A 51 -22.09 -2.25 26.37
C ILE A 51 -20.78 -2.48 25.60
N THR A 52 -19.71 -2.91 26.27
CA THR A 52 -18.40 -3.20 25.70
C THR A 52 -18.50 -4.31 24.65
N GLN A 53 -19.18 -5.42 24.97
CA GLN A 53 -19.46 -6.47 23.99
C GLN A 53 -20.33 -5.96 22.84
N GLY A 54 -21.33 -5.12 23.13
CA GLY A 54 -22.17 -4.52 22.10
C GLY A 54 -21.41 -3.60 21.14
N ILE A 55 -20.41 -2.86 21.62
CA ILE A 55 -19.55 -2.04 20.77
C ILE A 55 -18.66 -2.91 19.90
N ARG A 56 -18.11 -4.01 20.44
CA ARG A 56 -17.35 -5.00 19.65
C ARG A 56 -18.22 -5.61 18.56
N GLU A 57 -19.47 -5.96 18.86
CA GLU A 57 -20.45 -6.45 17.88
C GLU A 57 -20.69 -5.42 16.77
N VAL A 58 -20.88 -4.14 17.12
CA VAL A 58 -21.08 -3.08 16.12
C VAL A 58 -19.84 -2.89 15.26
N LEU A 59 -18.65 -2.77 15.87
CA LEU A 59 -17.38 -2.62 15.14
C LEU A 59 -17.14 -3.81 14.22
N LEU A 60 -17.35 -5.04 14.69
CA LEU A 60 -17.24 -6.24 13.88
C LEU A 60 -18.24 -6.22 12.72
N SER A 61 -19.50 -5.87 12.97
CA SER A 61 -20.53 -5.81 11.92
C SER A 61 -20.24 -4.77 10.83
N GLU A 62 -19.61 -3.65 11.21
CA GLU A 62 -19.20 -2.59 10.28
C GLU A 62 -17.86 -2.89 9.58
N ALA A 63 -17.01 -3.71 10.20
CA ALA A 63 -15.74 -4.15 9.65
C ALA A 63 -15.89 -5.35 8.70
N PHE A 64 -16.90 -6.20 8.93
CA PHE A 64 -17.07 -7.50 8.30
C PHE A 64 -17.18 -7.41 6.78
N SER A 65 -16.36 -8.18 6.07
CA SER A 65 -16.27 -8.20 4.61
C SER A 65 -16.53 -9.57 3.98
N GLY A 66 -17.00 -10.53 4.78
CA GLY A 66 -17.14 -11.93 4.41
C GLY A 66 -16.03 -12.81 5.01
N PRO A 67 -15.95 -14.09 4.59
CA PRO A 67 -14.86 -14.98 4.94
C PRO A 67 -13.55 -14.43 4.38
N VAL A 68 -12.53 -14.32 5.22
CA VAL A 68 -11.18 -13.95 4.80
C VAL A 68 -10.70 -14.92 3.71
N SER A 69 -10.35 -14.36 2.55
CA SER A 69 -10.14 -15.08 1.29
C SER A 69 -8.98 -16.08 1.38
N SER A 70 -7.96 -15.75 2.17
CA SER A 70 -6.77 -16.60 2.37
C SER A 70 -6.94 -17.69 3.43
N LEU A 71 -7.94 -17.58 4.32
CA LEU A 71 -8.11 -18.47 5.47
C LEU A 71 -9.33 -19.39 5.37
N HIS A 72 -10.38 -18.98 4.67
CA HIS A 72 -11.65 -19.70 4.65
C HIS A 72 -11.99 -20.23 3.25
N LEU A 73 -12.31 -21.54 3.19
CA LEU A 73 -12.68 -22.26 1.97
C LEU A 73 -14.20 -22.35 1.74
N PHE A 74 -15.02 -21.79 2.64
CA PHE A 74 -16.46 -21.95 2.55
C PHE A 74 -17.05 -21.13 1.39
N GLU A 75 -18.06 -21.73 0.76
CA GLU A 75 -18.83 -21.17 -0.36
C GLU A 75 -19.28 -19.74 -0.04
N LYS A 76 -18.98 -18.79 -0.93
CA LYS A 76 -19.43 -17.39 -0.81
C LYS A 76 -20.97 -17.40 -0.73
N PRO A 77 -21.59 -17.08 0.42
CA PRO A 77 -23.03 -16.92 0.46
C PRO A 77 -23.37 -15.75 -0.46
N THR A 78 -24.31 -15.98 -1.37
CA THR A 78 -24.76 -15.03 -2.40
C THR A 78 -25.33 -13.72 -1.85
N ASP A 79 -25.58 -13.64 -0.53
CA ASP A 79 -26.15 -12.48 0.17
C ASP A 79 -25.30 -12.01 1.37
N GLN A 80 -23.97 -11.90 1.23
CA GLN A 80 -23.16 -11.28 2.28
C GLN A 80 -23.20 -9.76 2.23
N HIS A 81 -23.94 -9.16 3.16
CA HIS A 81 -23.90 -7.72 3.39
C HIS A 81 -22.54 -7.33 4.00
N THR A 82 -21.68 -6.73 3.17
CA THR A 82 -20.43 -6.12 3.64
C THR A 82 -20.75 -4.95 4.57
N GLY A 83 -19.98 -4.79 5.64
CA GLY A 83 -20.10 -3.66 6.55
C GLY A 83 -19.93 -2.33 5.82
N SER A 84 -20.85 -1.40 6.07
CA SER A 84 -20.92 -0.13 5.34
C SER A 84 -19.68 0.73 5.58
N ALA A 85 -19.11 0.67 6.79
CA ALA A 85 -17.88 1.38 7.11
C ALA A 85 -16.69 0.87 6.27
N THR A 86 -16.37 -0.43 6.31
CA THR A 86 -15.27 -1.01 5.52
C THR A 86 -15.44 -0.74 4.04
N GLU A 87 -16.64 -0.96 3.50
CA GLU A 87 -16.92 -0.71 2.08
C GLU A 87 -16.59 0.73 1.69
N SER A 88 -17.01 1.69 2.52
CA SER A 88 -16.79 3.10 2.26
C SER A 88 -15.31 3.49 2.28
N VAL A 89 -14.54 2.99 3.25
CA VAL A 89 -13.11 3.31 3.36
C VAL A 89 -12.32 2.67 2.23
N CYS A 90 -12.54 1.39 1.95
CA CYS A 90 -11.79 0.69 0.90
C CYS A 90 -12.10 1.29 -0.48
N ASN A 91 -13.36 1.64 -0.77
CA ASN A 91 -13.72 2.34 -2.01
C ASN A 91 -12.99 3.69 -2.12
N TRP A 92 -12.92 4.45 -1.03
CA TRP A 92 -12.22 5.73 -1.02
C TRP A 92 -10.74 5.58 -1.37
N TYR A 93 -10.01 4.64 -0.74
CA TYR A 93 -8.60 4.40 -1.06
C TYR A 93 -8.39 4.00 -2.53
N ILE A 94 -9.24 3.12 -3.05
CA ILE A 94 -9.12 2.65 -4.43
C ILE A 94 -9.37 3.78 -5.44
N GLU A 95 -10.43 4.57 -5.25
CA GLU A 95 -10.80 5.64 -6.18
C GLU A 95 -9.83 6.82 -6.13
N ASN A 96 -9.36 7.18 -4.93
CA ASN A 96 -8.64 8.42 -4.73
C ASN A 96 -7.11 8.27 -4.67
N ILE A 97 -6.60 7.16 -4.13
CA ILE A 97 -5.16 6.91 -4.04
C ILE A 97 -4.66 6.07 -5.22
N ILE A 98 -5.35 4.97 -5.53
CA ILE A 98 -4.87 4.03 -6.57
C ILE A 98 -5.25 4.49 -7.97
N LYS A 99 -6.52 4.81 -8.20
CA LYS A 99 -7.03 5.23 -9.51
C LYS A 99 -6.85 6.72 -9.79
N ASP A 100 -6.51 7.50 -8.77
CA ASP A 100 -6.43 8.97 -8.81
C ASP A 100 -7.55 9.62 -9.64
N VAL A 101 -8.82 9.26 -9.36
CA VAL A 101 -9.99 9.76 -10.13
C VAL A 101 -10.08 11.28 -10.07
N SER A 102 -9.57 11.89 -9.00
CA SER A 102 -9.52 13.34 -8.80
C SER A 102 -8.40 14.06 -9.55
N GLY A 103 -7.42 13.33 -10.11
CA GLY A 103 -6.22 13.91 -10.73
C GLY A 103 -5.40 14.75 -9.74
N ALA A 104 -5.24 14.24 -8.52
CA ALA A 104 -4.48 14.87 -7.45
C ALA A 104 -2.96 14.74 -7.64
N GLY A 105 -2.51 13.94 -8.61
CA GLY A 105 -1.10 13.73 -8.90
C GLY A 105 -0.45 12.90 -7.81
N ILE A 106 -0.93 11.67 -7.64
CA ILE A 106 -0.44 10.74 -6.62
C ILE A 106 0.96 10.24 -6.98
N LEU A 107 1.91 10.39 -6.06
CA LEU A 107 3.29 9.95 -6.20
C LEU A 107 3.67 9.03 -5.05
N PHE A 108 4.24 7.87 -5.34
CA PHE A 108 4.78 6.99 -4.31
C PHE A 108 6.17 7.47 -3.90
N VAL A 109 6.40 7.64 -2.60
CA VAL A 109 7.69 8.11 -2.05
C VAL A 109 8.32 7.01 -1.20
N PRO A 110 9.25 6.20 -1.78
CA PRO A 110 9.86 5.05 -1.11
C PRO A 110 10.45 5.36 0.27
N ILE A 111 11.26 6.42 0.38
CA ILE A 111 11.97 6.76 1.62
C ILE A 111 11.04 7.08 2.80
N HIS A 112 9.85 7.62 2.51
CA HIS A 112 8.86 7.95 3.52
C HIS A 112 7.79 6.88 3.70
N LYS A 113 7.84 5.81 2.91
CA LYS A 113 6.85 4.71 2.92
C LYS A 113 5.41 5.24 2.88
N CYS A 114 5.13 6.17 1.97
CA CYS A 114 3.81 6.77 1.82
C CYS A 114 3.57 7.26 0.40
N PHE A 115 2.32 7.61 0.12
CA PHE A 115 1.94 8.29 -1.12
C PHE A 115 1.76 9.77 -0.83
N ARG A 116 2.37 10.63 -1.66
CA ARG A 116 2.16 12.07 -1.64
C ARG A 116 1.22 12.47 -2.76
N SER A 117 0.55 13.59 -2.59
CA SER A 117 -0.26 14.17 -3.66
C SER A 117 0.12 15.62 -3.90
N THR A 118 0.06 16.06 -5.16
CA THR A 118 0.29 17.47 -5.50
C THR A 118 -0.90 18.36 -5.13
N ARG A 119 -2.09 17.77 -5.04
CA ARG A 119 -3.34 18.44 -4.64
C ARG A 119 -4.02 17.64 -3.52
N PRO A 120 -4.89 18.28 -2.72
CA PRO A 120 -5.69 17.57 -1.75
C PRO A 120 -6.56 16.49 -2.41
N VAL A 121 -6.56 15.32 -1.79
CA VAL A 121 -7.37 14.16 -2.11
C VAL A 121 -8.55 14.19 -1.15
N GLY A 122 -9.63 14.86 -1.54
CA GLY A 122 -10.67 15.27 -0.59
C GLY A 122 -10.20 16.46 0.24
N GLY A 123 -10.19 16.31 1.57
CA GLY A 123 -9.82 17.37 2.52
C GLY A 123 -8.38 17.29 3.03
N TYR A 124 -7.64 16.22 2.69
CA TYR A 124 -6.26 16.00 3.11
C TYR A 124 -5.35 15.73 1.91
N PHE A 125 -4.04 15.89 2.09
CA PHE A 125 -3.07 15.36 1.13
C PHE A 125 -2.90 13.84 1.33
N ALA A 126 -2.51 13.12 0.28
CA ALA A 126 -2.38 11.66 0.33
C ALA A 126 -1.44 11.19 1.45
N GLU A 127 -0.40 11.95 1.80
CA GLU A 127 0.53 11.55 2.85
C GLU A 127 -0.13 11.50 4.23
N SER A 128 -1.20 12.27 4.44
CA SER A 128 -1.92 12.33 5.73
C SER A 128 -2.87 11.15 5.96
N VAL A 129 -3.00 10.24 4.99
CA VAL A 129 -3.90 9.08 5.04
C VAL A 129 -3.25 7.77 4.57
N THR A 130 -2.07 7.85 3.94
CA THR A 130 -1.33 6.69 3.41
C THR A 130 0.03 6.46 4.06
N ASP A 131 0.44 7.31 5.02
CA ASP A 131 1.64 7.00 5.80
C ASP A 131 1.46 5.69 6.57
N LEU A 132 2.60 5.07 6.93
CA LEU A 132 2.57 3.78 7.61
C LEU A 132 1.78 3.82 8.93
N SER A 133 1.76 4.96 9.63
CA SER A 133 1.04 5.11 10.90
C SER A 133 -0.48 5.18 10.71
N GLU A 134 -0.94 5.81 9.63
CA GLU A 134 -2.34 5.90 9.23
C GLU A 134 -2.83 4.55 8.71
N LEU A 135 -2.03 3.83 7.92
CA LEU A 135 -2.36 2.46 7.52
C LEU A 135 -2.42 1.52 8.73
N GLN A 136 -1.51 1.66 9.69
CA GLN A 136 -1.59 0.93 10.96
C GLN A 136 -2.87 1.27 11.75
N ALA A 137 -3.29 2.54 11.80
CA ALA A 137 -4.55 2.95 12.43
C ALA A 137 -5.77 2.39 11.69
N PHE A 138 -5.72 2.31 10.36
CA PHE A 138 -6.72 1.62 9.53
C PHE A 138 -6.81 0.14 9.91
N VAL A 139 -5.67 -0.57 9.96
CA VAL A 139 -5.62 -1.99 10.34
C VAL A 139 -6.15 -2.22 11.77
N ARG A 140 -5.79 -1.36 12.74
CA ARG A 140 -6.32 -1.48 14.12
C ARG A 140 -7.83 -1.26 14.19
N THR A 141 -8.38 -0.43 13.29
CA THR A 141 -9.81 -0.09 13.28
C THR A 141 -10.65 -1.16 12.59
N PHE A 142 -10.22 -1.66 11.44
CA PHE A 142 -10.99 -2.59 10.60
C PHE A 142 -10.50 -4.05 10.65
N GLY A 143 -9.34 -4.29 11.26
CA GLY A 143 -8.74 -5.61 11.42
C GLY A 143 -8.44 -6.32 10.10
N GLY A 144 -8.26 -7.63 10.17
CA GLY A 144 -8.00 -8.48 9.00
C GLY A 144 -9.13 -8.46 7.95
N TYR A 145 -10.38 -8.20 8.34
CA TYR A 145 -11.50 -8.07 7.39
C TYR A 145 -11.37 -6.84 6.49
N GLY A 146 -10.95 -5.70 7.04
CA GLY A 146 -10.68 -4.50 6.27
C GLY A 146 -9.50 -4.68 5.32
N VAL A 147 -8.41 -5.29 5.83
CA VAL A 147 -7.22 -5.61 5.03
C VAL A 147 -7.58 -6.56 3.87
N ASP A 148 -8.28 -7.66 4.13
CA ASP A 148 -8.70 -8.62 3.09
C ASP A 148 -9.61 -7.97 2.04
N ARG A 149 -10.53 -7.08 2.45
CA ARG A 149 -11.37 -6.35 1.49
C ARG A 149 -10.54 -5.45 0.58
N LEU A 150 -9.62 -4.69 1.15
CA LEU A 150 -8.78 -3.75 0.40
C LEU A 150 -7.82 -4.50 -0.52
N ASP A 151 -7.15 -5.55 -0.02
CA ASP A 151 -6.31 -6.47 -0.80
C ASP A 151 -7.08 -7.04 -2.00
N ARG A 152 -8.30 -7.55 -1.79
CA ARG A 152 -9.14 -8.07 -2.88
C ARG A 152 -9.47 -7.01 -3.93
N MET A 153 -9.78 -5.78 -3.53
CA MET A 153 -10.03 -4.69 -4.48
C MET A 153 -8.77 -4.28 -5.25
N LEU A 154 -7.60 -4.31 -4.60
CA LEU A 154 -6.30 -4.08 -5.23
C LEU A 154 -5.96 -5.19 -6.24
N LYS A 155 -6.23 -6.46 -5.89
CA LYS A 155 -6.08 -7.62 -6.77
C LYS A 155 -7.00 -7.53 -7.98
N GLU A 156 -8.28 -7.19 -7.79
CA GLU A 156 -9.23 -6.99 -8.90
C GLU A 156 -8.78 -5.88 -9.85
N HIS A 157 -8.26 -4.77 -9.31
CA HIS A 157 -7.72 -3.68 -10.12
C HIS A 157 -6.45 -4.09 -10.86
N THR A 158 -5.50 -4.73 -10.18
CA THR A 158 -4.24 -5.18 -10.77
C THR A 158 -4.46 -6.27 -11.81
N ALA A 159 -5.38 -7.20 -11.56
CA ALA A 159 -5.84 -8.20 -12.53
C ALA A 159 -6.28 -7.56 -13.85
N ALA A 160 -7.04 -6.46 -13.80
CA ALA A 160 -7.45 -5.74 -15.00
C ALA A 160 -6.25 -5.15 -15.75
N LEU A 161 -5.27 -4.59 -15.03
CA LEU A 161 -4.04 -4.05 -15.62
C LEU A 161 -3.15 -5.15 -16.24
N LEU A 162 -2.99 -6.28 -15.57
CA LEU A 162 -2.25 -7.44 -16.10
C LEU A 162 -2.91 -8.01 -17.36
N ASN A 163 -4.24 -8.03 -17.41
CA ASN A 163 -4.98 -8.43 -18.63
C ASN A 163 -4.78 -7.44 -19.78
N CYS A 164 -4.64 -6.14 -19.50
CA CYS A 164 -4.25 -5.16 -20.51
C CYS A 164 -2.83 -5.43 -21.03
N ILE A 165 -1.87 -5.75 -20.16
CA ILE A 165 -0.51 -6.14 -20.55
C ILE A 165 -0.53 -7.42 -21.40
N ASP A 166 -1.29 -8.45 -21.02
CA ASP A 166 -1.45 -9.69 -21.81
C ASP A 166 -2.02 -9.39 -23.21
N THR A 167 -3.04 -8.54 -23.28
CA THR A 167 -3.64 -8.13 -24.55
C THR A 167 -2.62 -7.43 -25.44
N SER A 168 -1.81 -6.53 -24.88
CA SER A 168 -0.77 -5.80 -25.60
C SER A 168 0.39 -6.70 -26.06
N LEU A 169 0.76 -7.71 -25.27
CA LEU A 169 1.73 -8.73 -25.70
C LEU A 169 1.23 -9.49 -26.91
N ARG A 170 -0.02 -9.94 -26.87
CA ARG A 170 -0.64 -10.71 -27.96
C ARG A 170 -0.81 -9.87 -29.23
N SER A 171 -1.21 -8.61 -29.11
CA SER A 171 -1.41 -7.72 -30.26
C SER A 171 -0.10 -7.34 -30.94
N ASN A 172 1.01 -7.31 -30.20
CA ASN A 172 2.33 -6.93 -30.71
C ASN A 172 3.26 -8.14 -30.93
N ARG A 173 2.75 -9.38 -30.86
CA ARG A 173 3.57 -10.59 -30.86
C ARG A 173 4.57 -10.66 -32.03
N ASP A 174 4.08 -10.54 -33.26
CA ASP A 174 4.93 -10.66 -34.47
C ASP A 174 6.00 -9.57 -34.52
N VAL A 175 5.64 -8.35 -34.09
CA VAL A 175 6.57 -7.21 -34.01
C VAL A 175 7.63 -7.46 -32.93
N LEU A 176 7.24 -8.00 -31.78
CA LEU A 176 8.15 -8.34 -30.69
C LEU A 176 9.10 -9.50 -31.05
N GLU A 177 8.64 -10.48 -31.83
CA GLU A 177 9.50 -11.54 -32.38
C GLU A 177 10.54 -10.97 -33.37
N ALA A 178 10.16 -9.97 -34.18
CA ALA A 178 11.10 -9.24 -35.03
C ALA A 178 12.09 -8.37 -34.22
N VAL A 179 11.62 -7.71 -33.15
CA VAL A 179 12.49 -6.97 -32.22
C VAL A 179 13.48 -7.92 -31.53
N ALA A 180 13.03 -9.08 -31.07
CA ALA A 180 13.90 -10.09 -30.48
C ALA A 180 14.97 -10.58 -31.46
N SER A 181 14.57 -10.87 -32.70
CA SER A 181 15.48 -11.36 -33.75
C SER A 181 16.54 -10.32 -34.10
N SER A 182 16.15 -9.06 -34.27
CA SER A 182 17.06 -7.94 -34.59
C SER A 182 18.02 -7.60 -33.44
N LEU A 183 17.56 -7.69 -32.18
CA LEU A 183 18.43 -7.56 -30.99
C LEU A 183 19.51 -8.64 -30.94
N HIS A 184 19.16 -9.90 -31.25
CA HIS A 184 20.16 -10.98 -31.30
C HIS A 184 21.11 -10.87 -32.50
N ALA A 185 20.64 -10.30 -33.62
CA ALA A 185 21.46 -10.09 -34.82
C ALA A 185 22.36 -8.84 -34.74
N GLY A 186 22.10 -7.92 -33.80
CA GLY A 186 22.79 -6.62 -33.71
C GLY A 186 22.43 -5.66 -34.84
N ASP A 187 21.30 -5.87 -35.53
CA ASP A 187 20.83 -4.96 -36.59
C ASP A 187 20.07 -3.78 -35.98
N ARG A 188 20.80 -2.68 -35.77
CA ARG A 188 20.23 -1.45 -35.19
C ARG A 188 19.13 -0.83 -36.05
N ILE A 189 19.25 -0.88 -37.38
CA ILE A 189 18.29 -0.20 -38.27
C ILE A 189 16.98 -0.96 -38.29
N GLU A 190 17.04 -2.28 -38.42
CA GLU A 190 15.86 -3.15 -38.36
C GLU A 190 15.18 -3.05 -36.98
N ARG A 191 15.98 -3.08 -35.90
CA ARG A 191 15.51 -2.91 -34.53
C ARG A 191 14.72 -1.61 -34.34
N GLU A 192 15.28 -0.48 -34.75
CA GLU A 192 14.62 0.83 -34.65
C GLU A 192 13.35 0.91 -35.51
N ALA A 193 13.33 0.24 -36.67
CA ALA A 193 12.15 0.17 -37.52
C ALA A 193 11.02 -0.66 -36.90
N SER A 194 11.33 -1.84 -36.34
CA SER A 194 10.35 -2.71 -35.69
C SER A 194 9.81 -2.10 -34.39
N MET A 195 10.64 -1.44 -33.58
CA MET A 195 10.18 -0.75 -32.36
C MET A 195 9.14 0.34 -32.64
N LYS A 196 9.27 1.06 -33.77
CA LYS A 196 8.29 2.08 -34.19
C LYS A 196 6.94 1.49 -34.62
N GLN A 197 6.87 0.18 -34.87
CA GLN A 197 5.63 -0.51 -35.24
C GLN A 197 4.83 -0.99 -34.03
N ILE A 198 5.39 -0.92 -32.81
CA ILE A 198 4.70 -1.30 -31.59
C ILE A 198 3.54 -0.33 -31.34
N VAL A 199 2.34 -0.87 -31.18
CA VAL A 199 1.11 -0.11 -30.98
C VAL A 199 0.88 0.13 -29.47
N ASP A 200 0.42 1.33 -29.14
CA ASP A 200 0.02 1.76 -27.78
C ASP A 200 1.11 1.63 -26.70
N LEU A 201 2.39 1.75 -27.06
CA LEU A 201 3.53 1.62 -26.14
C LEU A 201 3.39 2.47 -24.86
N GLU A 202 3.04 3.75 -25.01
CA GLU A 202 2.88 4.69 -23.88
C GLU A 202 1.74 4.24 -22.94
N THR A 203 0.62 3.77 -23.50
CA THR A 203 -0.50 3.25 -22.72
C THR A 203 -0.11 2.02 -21.92
N VAL A 204 0.71 1.13 -22.49
CA VAL A 204 1.21 -0.06 -21.79
C VAL A 204 2.14 0.32 -20.64
N ILE A 205 2.99 1.32 -20.83
CA ILE A 205 3.85 1.87 -19.77
C ILE A 205 2.98 2.41 -18.63
N ASP A 206 1.92 3.17 -18.94
CA ASP A 206 0.98 3.68 -17.93
C ASP A 206 0.29 2.54 -17.16
N PHE A 207 -0.14 1.46 -17.83
CA PHE A 207 -0.70 0.28 -17.14
C PHE A 207 0.31 -0.37 -16.19
N CYS A 208 1.58 -0.47 -16.60
CA CYS A 208 2.64 -1.02 -15.75
C CYS A 208 2.97 -0.11 -14.56
N ILE A 209 2.97 1.21 -14.75
CA ILE A 209 3.15 2.17 -13.65
C ILE A 209 2.01 2.05 -12.64
N GLN A 210 0.75 2.00 -13.10
CA GLN A 210 -0.41 1.82 -12.24
C GLN A 210 -0.38 0.48 -11.48
N ALA A 211 0.04 -0.61 -12.13
CA ALA A 211 0.21 -1.90 -11.47
C ALA A 211 1.31 -1.82 -10.41
N GLY A 212 2.42 -1.14 -10.71
CA GLY A 212 3.50 -0.86 -9.77
C GLY A 212 3.07 -0.02 -8.56
N LEU A 213 2.15 0.93 -8.74
CA LEU A 213 1.57 1.73 -7.66
C LEU A 213 0.68 0.86 -6.75
N ALA A 214 -0.13 -0.01 -7.34
CA ALA A 214 -0.95 -0.96 -6.57
C ALA A 214 -0.08 -1.92 -5.75
N LEU A 215 1.01 -2.45 -6.34
CA LEU A 215 2.00 -3.27 -5.63
C LEU A 215 2.66 -2.51 -4.46
N ALA A 216 3.09 -1.27 -4.70
CA ALA A 216 3.67 -0.44 -3.65
C ALA A 216 2.69 -0.19 -2.49
N PHE A 217 1.41 0.07 -2.80
CA PHE A 217 0.39 0.26 -1.78
C PHE A 217 0.10 -1.03 -0.99
N ASP A 218 -0.03 -2.17 -1.68
CA ASP A 218 -0.25 -3.46 -1.04
C ASP A 218 0.92 -3.84 -0.11
N ARG A 219 2.16 -3.53 -0.52
CA ARG A 219 3.33 -3.72 0.33
C ARG A 219 3.29 -2.87 1.61
N LEU A 220 2.83 -1.62 1.53
CA LEU A 220 2.64 -0.79 2.73
C LEU A 220 1.51 -1.33 3.62
N LEU A 221 0.43 -1.83 3.01
CA LEU A 221 -0.68 -2.44 3.72
C LEU A 221 -0.26 -3.71 4.45
N SER A 222 0.56 -4.57 3.83
CA SER A 222 1.09 -5.78 4.46
C SER A 222 2.11 -5.47 5.55
N GLU A 223 2.96 -4.45 5.39
CA GLU A 223 3.87 -3.97 6.44
C GLU A 223 3.09 -3.44 7.64
N ALA A 224 2.05 -2.63 7.42
CA ALA A 224 1.17 -2.15 8.47
C ALA A 224 0.44 -3.31 9.17
N SER A 225 -0.10 -4.26 8.41
CA SER A 225 -0.77 -5.47 8.90
C SER A 225 0.15 -6.31 9.79
N GLY A 226 1.38 -6.57 9.35
CA GLY A 226 2.40 -7.29 10.11
C GLY A 226 2.75 -6.61 11.43
N ALA A 227 2.99 -5.30 11.41
CA ALA A 227 3.29 -4.52 12.61
C ALA A 227 2.15 -4.58 13.65
N ILE A 228 0.89 -4.51 13.21
CA ILE A 228 -0.26 -4.63 14.12
C ILE A 228 -0.42 -6.06 14.64
N LEU A 229 -0.14 -7.07 13.81
CA LEU A 229 -0.21 -8.47 14.23
C LEU A 229 0.88 -8.79 15.26
N GLU A 230 2.08 -8.25 15.10
CA GLU A 230 3.17 -8.37 16.06
C GLU A 230 2.83 -7.71 17.40
N GLU A 231 2.21 -6.52 17.38
CA GLU A 231 1.75 -5.81 18.58
C GLU A 231 0.59 -6.55 19.27
N GLY A 232 -0.43 -6.96 18.51
CA GLY A 232 -1.70 -7.48 19.05
C GLY A 232 -1.73 -8.99 19.30
N ALA A 233 -0.95 -9.77 18.56
CA ALA A 233 -0.90 -11.23 18.66
C ALA A 233 0.52 -11.78 18.36
N PRO A 234 1.53 -11.46 19.21
CA PRO A 234 2.94 -11.76 18.93
C PRO A 234 3.23 -13.26 18.75
N LEU A 235 2.49 -14.14 19.44
CA LEU A 235 2.64 -15.59 19.29
C LEU A 235 2.22 -16.08 17.90
N ILE A 236 1.17 -15.49 17.32
CA ILE A 236 0.71 -15.84 15.97
C ILE A 236 1.72 -15.31 14.94
N HIS A 237 2.17 -14.07 15.10
CA HIS A 237 3.20 -13.48 14.24
C HIS A 237 4.51 -14.31 14.26
N SER A 238 4.97 -14.70 15.45
CA SER A 238 6.16 -15.55 15.61
C SER A 238 5.96 -16.93 15.00
N LEU A 239 4.77 -17.53 15.13
CA LEU A 239 4.46 -18.82 14.52
C LEU A 239 4.51 -18.71 12.99
N LEU A 240 3.86 -17.70 12.40
CA LEU A 240 3.88 -17.47 10.95
C LEU A 240 5.31 -17.26 10.45
N THR A 241 6.10 -16.45 11.14
CA THR A 241 7.52 -16.22 10.82
C THR A 241 8.35 -17.51 10.88
N GLY A 242 8.06 -18.39 11.85
CA GLY A 242 8.69 -19.69 11.96
C GLY A 242 8.26 -20.64 10.82
N VAL A 243 6.97 -20.69 10.51
CA VAL A 243 6.40 -21.56 9.47
C VAL A 243 6.94 -21.22 8.09
N VAL A 244 6.97 -19.93 7.73
CA VAL A 244 7.44 -19.45 6.41
C VAL A 244 8.85 -19.94 6.08
N LYS A 245 9.75 -19.99 7.06
CA LYS A 245 11.13 -20.47 6.88
C LYS A 245 11.25 -21.96 6.55
N HIS A 246 10.18 -22.72 6.78
CA HIS A 246 10.15 -24.17 6.61
C HIS A 246 9.08 -24.61 5.59
N LEU A 247 8.43 -23.66 4.89
CA LEU A 247 7.55 -24.01 3.79
C LEU A 247 8.41 -24.59 2.66
N PRO A 248 8.01 -25.73 2.08
CA PRO A 248 8.74 -26.29 0.94
C PRO A 248 8.48 -25.41 -0.29
N ASP A 249 9.52 -25.21 -1.09
CA ASP A 249 9.47 -24.37 -2.29
C ASP A 249 9.36 -25.18 -3.59
N GLY A 250 8.90 -26.44 -3.50
CA GLY A 250 8.74 -27.32 -4.66
C GLY A 250 7.70 -26.81 -5.66
N VAL A 251 7.97 -27.01 -6.95
CA VAL A 251 7.08 -26.67 -8.07
C VAL A 251 6.52 -27.97 -8.66
N PRO A 252 5.19 -28.19 -8.71
CA PRO A 252 4.10 -27.30 -8.33
C PRO A 252 3.89 -27.25 -6.81
N GLU A 253 3.49 -26.07 -6.34
CA GLU A 253 3.22 -25.86 -4.93
C GLU A 253 1.86 -26.49 -4.57
N LYS A 254 1.78 -27.20 -3.42
CA LYS A 254 0.48 -27.71 -2.95
C LYS A 254 -0.40 -26.56 -2.51
N GLU A 255 -1.71 -26.68 -2.74
CA GLU A 255 -2.69 -25.65 -2.38
C GLU A 255 -2.63 -25.22 -0.90
N GLU A 256 -2.31 -26.13 0.02
CA GLU A 256 -2.14 -25.78 1.44
C GLU A 256 -0.95 -24.86 1.70
N ILE A 257 0.17 -25.11 1.03
CA ILE A 257 1.43 -24.35 1.18
C ILE A 257 1.23 -22.98 0.56
N LYS A 258 0.65 -22.93 -0.63
CA LYS A 258 0.29 -21.70 -1.32
C LYS A 258 -0.61 -20.80 -0.47
N ARG A 259 -1.66 -21.36 0.14
CA ARG A 259 -2.52 -20.60 1.07
C ARG A 259 -1.73 -20.06 2.27
N MET A 260 -0.88 -20.89 2.89
CA MET A 260 -0.05 -20.44 4.01
C MET A 260 0.90 -19.32 3.60
N ARG A 261 1.49 -19.40 2.40
CA ARG A 261 2.34 -18.35 1.83
C ARG A 261 1.56 -17.06 1.61
N THR A 262 0.34 -17.13 1.09
CA THR A 262 -0.55 -15.96 0.94
C THR A 262 -0.88 -15.31 2.29
N VAL A 263 -1.20 -16.10 3.32
CA VAL A 263 -1.46 -15.58 4.67
C VAL A 263 -0.23 -14.88 5.23
N ALA A 264 0.95 -15.48 5.08
CA ALA A 264 2.20 -14.88 5.49
C ALA A 264 2.52 -13.59 4.72
N ASN A 265 2.14 -13.54 3.43
CA ASN A 265 2.31 -12.36 2.59
C ASN A 265 1.46 -11.18 3.08
N THR A 266 0.18 -11.42 3.38
CA THR A 266 -0.72 -10.41 3.96
C THR A 266 -0.25 -9.93 5.34
N ALA A 267 0.48 -10.77 6.08
CA ALA A 267 1.09 -10.41 7.35
C ALA A 267 2.47 -9.73 7.21
N GLY A 268 2.97 -9.49 5.99
CA GLY A 268 4.25 -8.82 5.76
C GLY A 268 5.48 -9.63 6.19
N VAL A 269 5.34 -10.94 6.41
CA VAL A 269 6.40 -11.83 6.93
C VAL A 269 7.32 -12.33 5.81
N VAL A 270 6.85 -12.30 4.56
CA VAL A 270 7.60 -12.79 3.40
C VAL A 270 8.47 -11.68 2.81
N SER A 271 9.69 -12.04 2.40
CA SER A 271 10.65 -11.13 1.77
C SER A 271 10.23 -10.76 0.35
N ASP A 272 9.86 -11.75 -0.46
CA ASP A 272 9.43 -11.57 -1.85
C ASP A 272 7.91 -11.35 -1.97
N HIS A 273 7.45 -10.21 -1.44
CA HIS A 273 6.02 -9.92 -1.34
C HIS A 273 5.33 -9.74 -2.70
N ASP A 274 5.93 -8.92 -3.56
CA ASP A 274 5.32 -8.49 -4.81
C ASP A 274 5.12 -9.66 -5.78
N SER A 275 6.10 -10.55 -5.90
CA SER A 275 6.04 -11.67 -6.85
C SER A 275 5.01 -12.73 -6.43
N ILE A 276 4.90 -13.02 -5.13
CA ILE A 276 3.88 -13.94 -4.59
C ILE A 276 2.47 -13.37 -4.83
N TRP A 277 2.32 -12.06 -4.66
CA TRP A 277 1.04 -11.38 -4.87
C TRP A 277 0.64 -11.39 -6.35
N VAL A 278 1.56 -11.05 -7.26
CA VAL A 278 1.31 -11.10 -8.72
C VAL A 278 1.04 -12.53 -9.19
N ARG A 279 1.80 -13.52 -8.69
CA ARG A 279 1.56 -14.94 -8.98
C ARG A 279 0.12 -15.33 -8.65
N SER A 280 -0.35 -15.03 -7.45
CA SER A 280 -1.72 -15.31 -7.02
C SER A 280 -2.75 -14.71 -7.98
N ILE A 281 -2.53 -13.48 -8.45
CA ILE A 281 -3.45 -12.81 -9.38
C ILE A 281 -3.44 -13.49 -10.75
N LEU A 282 -2.25 -13.79 -11.29
CA LEU A 282 -2.10 -14.44 -12.60
C LEU A 282 -2.73 -15.83 -12.64
N GLU A 283 -2.66 -16.58 -11.54
CA GLU A 283 -3.33 -17.87 -11.41
C GLU A 283 -4.85 -17.72 -11.40
N ASP A 284 -5.38 -16.78 -10.62
CA ASP A 284 -6.83 -16.53 -10.51
C ASP A 284 -7.46 -16.11 -11.84
N VAL A 285 -6.75 -15.29 -12.64
CA VAL A 285 -7.24 -14.82 -13.95
C VAL A 285 -6.89 -15.74 -15.11
N GLY A 286 -6.08 -16.79 -14.89
CA GLY A 286 -5.58 -17.66 -15.96
C GLY A 286 -4.54 -17.00 -16.88
N GLY A 287 -3.88 -15.93 -16.42
CA GLY A 287 -2.81 -15.21 -17.12
C GLY A 287 -1.53 -16.05 -17.27
N ALA A 288 -0.55 -15.62 -18.06
CA ALA A 288 0.68 -16.36 -18.35
C ALA A 288 0.45 -17.78 -18.93
N SER A 289 -0.64 -17.99 -19.68
CA SER A 289 -0.97 -19.26 -20.35
C SER A 289 -0.45 -19.34 -21.79
N ASP A 290 -0.22 -18.19 -22.41
CA ASP A 290 0.15 -18.07 -23.82
C ASP A 290 1.67 -17.91 -23.98
N GLY A 291 2.22 -18.44 -25.09
CA GLY A 291 3.65 -18.32 -25.40
C GLY A 291 4.15 -16.88 -25.56
N SER A 292 3.26 -15.90 -25.79
CA SER A 292 3.62 -14.48 -25.91
C SER A 292 4.22 -13.90 -24.63
N TRP A 293 4.00 -14.52 -23.47
CA TRP A 293 4.62 -14.10 -22.20
C TRP A 293 6.15 -14.27 -22.20
N SER A 294 6.69 -15.17 -23.04
CA SER A 294 8.15 -15.27 -23.24
C SER A 294 8.76 -14.01 -23.89
N LEU A 295 7.93 -13.17 -24.52
CA LEU A 295 8.35 -11.92 -25.16
C LEU A 295 8.33 -10.71 -24.20
N LEU A 296 7.88 -10.91 -22.96
CA LEU A 296 7.80 -9.87 -21.93
C LEU A 296 9.11 -9.08 -21.71
N PRO A 297 10.30 -9.70 -21.57
CA PRO A 297 11.55 -8.94 -21.40
C PRO A 297 11.87 -8.05 -22.61
N TYR A 298 11.45 -8.43 -23.82
CA TYR A 298 11.64 -7.62 -25.02
C TYR A 298 10.68 -6.43 -25.06
N LEU A 299 9.40 -6.66 -24.71
CA LEU A 299 8.43 -5.57 -24.57
C LEU A 299 8.91 -4.54 -23.56
N PHE A 300 9.31 -4.99 -22.37
CA PHE A 300 9.81 -4.08 -21.33
C PHE A 300 11.09 -3.36 -21.74
N ALA A 301 12.01 -4.01 -22.46
CA ALA A 301 13.20 -3.34 -22.98
C ALA A 301 12.82 -2.20 -23.95
N THR A 302 11.76 -2.38 -24.76
CA THR A 302 11.26 -1.31 -25.64
C THR A 302 10.79 -0.06 -24.91
N PHE A 303 10.49 -0.13 -23.61
CA PHE A 303 10.16 1.07 -22.84
C PHE A 303 11.32 2.05 -22.76
N MET A 304 12.57 1.62 -22.95
CA MET A 304 13.74 2.51 -22.98
C MET A 304 13.75 3.47 -24.18
N THR A 305 12.91 3.27 -25.19
CA THR A 305 12.79 4.20 -26.34
C THR A 305 11.57 5.13 -26.25
N SER A 306 10.75 5.01 -25.21
CA SER A 306 9.56 5.85 -25.02
C SER A 306 9.91 7.32 -24.75
N ASN A 307 8.95 8.21 -25.01
CA ASN A 307 9.09 9.62 -24.71
C ASN A 307 8.92 9.95 -23.22
N ILE A 308 8.47 8.99 -22.40
CA ILE A 308 8.28 9.18 -20.95
C ILE A 308 9.56 9.67 -20.26
N TRP A 309 10.72 9.23 -20.72
CA TRP A 309 12.04 9.61 -20.19
C TRP A 309 12.37 11.10 -20.37
N SER A 310 11.65 11.80 -21.24
CA SER A 310 11.84 13.24 -21.45
C SER A 310 11.30 14.11 -20.32
N THR A 311 10.33 13.60 -19.57
CA THR A 311 9.71 14.30 -18.43
C THR A 311 10.10 13.68 -17.08
N THR A 312 10.85 12.58 -17.10
CA THR A 312 11.37 11.89 -15.91
C THR A 312 12.48 12.70 -15.25
N ALA A 313 12.27 13.10 -14.00
CA ALA A 313 13.29 13.69 -13.16
C ALA A 313 13.42 12.88 -11.87
N PHE A 314 14.65 12.49 -11.54
CA PHE A 314 14.96 11.82 -10.28
C PHE A 314 15.10 12.86 -9.16
N ASN A 315 14.49 12.57 -8.01
CA ASN A 315 14.58 13.40 -6.81
C ASN A 315 15.14 12.57 -5.64
N VAL A 316 16.28 13.03 -5.13
CA VAL A 316 17.04 12.42 -4.02
C VAL A 316 16.24 12.43 -2.72
N ASP A 317 15.52 13.49 -2.40
CA ASP A 317 14.75 13.62 -1.16
C ASP A 317 13.57 12.64 -1.10
N THR A 318 13.13 12.15 -2.25
CA THR A 318 12.05 11.16 -2.36
C THR A 318 12.55 9.76 -2.71
N GLU A 319 13.84 9.61 -3.07
CA GLU A 319 14.40 8.40 -3.70
C GLU A 319 13.54 7.85 -4.85
N GLY A 320 12.98 8.75 -5.65
CA GLY A 320 11.96 8.41 -6.64
C GLY A 320 11.90 9.40 -7.79
N PHE A 321 11.06 9.09 -8.76
CA PHE A 321 10.89 9.88 -9.96
C PHE A 321 9.60 10.69 -9.97
N SER A 322 9.62 11.83 -10.68
CA SER A 322 8.48 12.75 -10.84
C SER A 322 7.22 12.14 -11.44
N ASN A 323 7.32 10.99 -12.12
CA ASN A 323 6.25 10.31 -12.84
C ASN A 323 6.05 8.84 -12.39
N ASN A 324 6.52 8.47 -11.19
CA ASN A 324 6.41 7.11 -10.64
C ASN A 324 7.09 6.00 -11.48
N ILE A 325 8.10 6.31 -12.30
CA ILE A 325 8.77 5.25 -13.08
C ILE A 325 9.54 4.25 -12.19
N HIS A 326 9.83 4.55 -10.92
CA HIS A 326 10.31 3.55 -9.95
C HIS A 326 9.25 2.48 -9.62
N CYS A 327 7.96 2.80 -9.75
CA CYS A 327 6.88 1.82 -9.68
C CYS A 327 6.85 0.90 -10.91
N LEU A 328 7.24 1.40 -12.10
CA LEU A 328 7.44 0.56 -13.27
C LEU A 328 8.50 -0.52 -13.00
N ALA A 329 9.61 -0.18 -12.34
CA ALA A 329 10.64 -1.16 -11.96
C ALA A 329 10.08 -2.27 -11.06
N ARG A 330 9.27 -1.89 -10.07
CA ARG A 330 8.54 -2.83 -9.20
C ARG A 330 7.61 -3.75 -10.01
N CYS A 331 6.83 -3.18 -10.93
CA CYS A 331 5.95 -3.95 -11.80
C CYS A 331 6.75 -4.94 -12.67
N ILE A 332 7.82 -4.50 -13.31
CA ILE A 332 8.66 -5.35 -14.18
C ILE A 332 9.20 -6.55 -13.40
N SER A 333 9.78 -6.31 -12.21
CA SER A 333 10.32 -7.38 -11.37
C SER A 333 9.23 -8.38 -10.97
N ALA A 334 8.11 -7.89 -10.45
CA ALA A 334 7.04 -8.74 -9.93
C ALA A 334 6.29 -9.51 -11.03
N VAL A 335 6.06 -8.88 -12.18
CA VAL A 335 5.37 -9.51 -13.32
C VAL A 335 6.24 -10.56 -13.98
N ILE A 336 7.53 -10.30 -14.21
CA ILE A 336 8.44 -11.33 -14.73
C ILE A 336 8.49 -12.53 -13.77
N ALA A 337 8.74 -12.27 -12.48
CA ALA A 337 8.84 -13.33 -11.48
C ALA A 337 7.54 -14.15 -11.38
N GLY A 338 6.40 -13.46 -11.27
CA GLY A 338 5.08 -14.10 -11.20
C GLY A 338 4.73 -14.89 -12.45
N SER A 339 4.96 -14.33 -13.65
CA SER A 339 4.61 -15.00 -14.91
C SER A 339 5.47 -16.23 -15.18
N GLU A 340 6.77 -16.16 -14.87
CA GLU A 340 7.70 -17.27 -15.06
C GLU A 340 7.38 -18.42 -14.11
N PHE A 341 7.01 -18.12 -12.86
CA PHE A 341 6.57 -19.12 -11.92
C PHE A 341 5.30 -19.85 -12.41
N VAL A 342 4.27 -19.08 -12.81
CA VAL A 342 3.01 -19.65 -13.31
C VAL A 342 3.22 -20.50 -14.57
N ARG A 343 4.11 -20.05 -15.47
CA ARG A 343 4.47 -20.80 -16.68
C ARG A 343 5.10 -22.15 -16.33
N LEU A 344 6.07 -22.17 -15.43
CA LEU A 344 6.77 -23.40 -15.01
C LEU A 344 5.86 -24.38 -14.28
N GLU A 345 4.96 -23.89 -13.42
CA GLU A 345 3.96 -24.74 -12.76
C GLU A 345 3.06 -25.44 -13.78
N ARG A 346 2.59 -24.72 -14.79
CA ARG A 346 1.71 -25.28 -15.82
C ARG A 346 2.46 -26.25 -16.74
N GLU A 347 3.70 -25.96 -17.09
CA GLU A 347 4.55 -26.89 -17.84
C GLU A 347 4.75 -28.20 -17.07
N HIS A 348 5.04 -28.14 -15.77
CA HIS A 348 5.18 -29.32 -14.93
C HIS A 348 3.87 -30.11 -14.81
N GLN A 349 2.73 -29.42 -14.62
CA GLN A 349 1.40 -30.05 -14.61
C GLN A 349 1.09 -30.75 -15.94
N HIS A 350 1.43 -30.12 -17.07
CA HIS A 350 1.25 -30.70 -18.40
C HIS A 350 2.14 -31.93 -18.62
N GLN A 351 3.43 -31.86 -18.24
CA GLN A 351 4.36 -32.98 -18.33
C GLN A 351 3.94 -34.16 -17.45
N HIS A 352 3.45 -33.93 -16.24
CA HIS A 352 2.91 -34.99 -15.38
C HIS A 352 1.63 -35.62 -15.95
N SER A 353 0.76 -34.84 -16.58
CA SER A 353 -0.42 -35.39 -17.26
C SER A 353 -0.05 -36.32 -18.42
N LEU A 354 1.10 -36.10 -19.07
CA LEU A 354 1.61 -36.93 -20.16
C LEU A 354 2.42 -38.14 -19.65
N ASN A 355 3.11 -38.02 -18.51
CA ASN A 355 4.03 -39.03 -17.97
C ASN A 355 3.42 -40.08 -17.03
N ASN A 356 2.09 -40.19 -16.95
CA ASN A 356 1.38 -41.21 -16.15
C ASN A 356 1.65 -42.69 -16.55
N GLY A 357 2.71 -42.99 -17.33
CA GLY A 357 3.11 -44.33 -17.76
C GLY A 357 4.39 -44.90 -17.15
N HIS A 358 5.41 -44.11 -16.77
CA HIS A 358 6.68 -44.67 -16.30
C HIS A 358 7.42 -43.75 -15.31
N ALA A 359 7.36 -44.10 -14.03
CA ALA A 359 8.22 -43.50 -13.01
C ALA A 359 9.61 -44.15 -13.06
N SER A 360 10.63 -43.42 -13.49
CA SER A 360 12.02 -43.72 -13.13
C SER A 360 12.45 -42.78 -12.02
N GLY A 361 12.65 -43.35 -10.82
CA GLY A 361 13.15 -42.63 -9.66
C GLY A 361 14.60 -42.17 -9.83
N GLY A 362 14.87 -40.97 -9.34
CA GLY A 362 16.22 -40.43 -9.19
C GLY A 362 16.17 -38.94 -8.86
N MET A 363 16.66 -38.57 -7.66
CA MET A 363 16.79 -37.22 -7.09
C MET A 363 15.48 -36.59 -6.56
N ASP A 364 15.54 -35.87 -5.42
CA ASP A 364 14.41 -35.11 -4.86
C ASP A 364 13.94 -34.05 -5.89
N PRO A 365 12.78 -34.24 -6.54
CA PRO A 365 12.32 -33.37 -7.63
C PRO A 365 11.97 -31.96 -7.14
N GLU A 366 11.69 -31.80 -5.84
CA GLU A 366 11.29 -30.53 -5.22
C GLU A 366 12.45 -29.52 -5.15
N LEU A 367 13.68 -29.96 -4.84
CA LEU A 367 14.83 -29.04 -4.73
C LEU A 367 15.36 -28.61 -6.10
N SER A 368 15.32 -29.51 -7.09
CA SER A 368 15.73 -29.21 -8.47
C SER A 368 14.74 -28.28 -9.19
N SER A 369 13.45 -28.38 -8.88
CA SER A 369 12.41 -27.58 -9.54
C SER A 369 12.39 -26.13 -9.04
N HIS A 370 12.61 -25.89 -7.75
CA HIS A 370 12.76 -24.53 -7.21
C HIS A 370 13.98 -23.81 -7.79
N MET A 371 15.15 -24.46 -7.76
CA MET A 371 16.37 -23.90 -8.36
C MET A 371 16.18 -23.60 -9.85
N SER A 372 15.34 -24.38 -10.55
CA SER A 372 14.98 -24.12 -11.94
C SER A 372 14.08 -22.89 -12.10
N ALA A 373 13.13 -22.65 -11.18
CA ALA A 373 12.24 -21.49 -11.25
C ALA A 373 12.97 -20.18 -10.97
N GLU A 374 13.74 -20.13 -9.88
CA GLU A 374 14.58 -18.98 -9.55
C GLU A 374 15.61 -18.72 -10.66
N ALA A 375 16.24 -19.77 -11.22
CA ALA A 375 17.16 -19.62 -12.35
C ALA A 375 16.46 -19.07 -13.61
N SER A 376 15.22 -19.50 -13.90
CA SER A 376 14.43 -18.99 -15.03
C SER A 376 14.15 -17.50 -14.85
N ILE A 377 13.64 -17.10 -13.67
CA ILE A 377 13.37 -15.70 -13.32
C ILE A 377 14.64 -14.86 -13.42
N ASN A 378 15.75 -15.34 -12.84
CA ASN A 378 17.05 -14.67 -12.90
C ASN A 378 17.51 -14.49 -14.36
N SER A 379 17.37 -15.50 -15.21
CA SER A 379 17.77 -15.41 -16.61
C SER A 379 16.93 -14.38 -17.39
N THR A 380 15.62 -14.34 -17.14
CA THR A 380 14.69 -13.42 -17.81
C THR A 380 14.93 -11.97 -17.38
N LEU A 381 15.17 -11.73 -16.09
CA LEU A 381 15.54 -10.39 -15.59
C LEU A 381 16.93 -9.95 -16.09
N GLN A 382 17.91 -10.85 -16.12
CA GLN A 382 19.22 -10.55 -16.70
C GLN A 382 19.12 -10.24 -18.20
N LEU A 383 18.28 -10.96 -18.93
CA LEU A 383 17.99 -10.65 -20.33
C LEU A 383 17.38 -9.25 -20.47
N PHE A 384 16.38 -8.91 -19.67
CA PHE A 384 15.79 -7.57 -19.67
C PHE A 384 16.83 -6.47 -19.40
N VAL A 385 17.69 -6.65 -18.39
CA VAL A 385 18.75 -5.68 -18.06
C VAL A 385 19.75 -5.54 -19.20
N LYS A 386 20.19 -6.66 -19.79
CA LYS A 386 21.11 -6.66 -20.93
C LYS A 386 20.53 -5.85 -22.09
N LEU A 387 19.30 -6.17 -22.50
CA LEU A 387 18.63 -5.51 -23.63
C LEU A 387 18.41 -4.02 -23.33
N SER A 388 17.98 -3.67 -22.11
CA SER A 388 17.76 -2.29 -21.71
C SER A 388 19.06 -1.49 -21.70
N ALA A 389 20.15 -2.05 -21.15
CA ALA A 389 21.45 -1.39 -21.14
C ALA A 389 21.99 -1.15 -22.56
N GLU A 390 21.85 -2.14 -23.45
CA GLU A 390 22.20 -1.99 -24.87
C GLU A 390 21.42 -0.84 -25.51
N MET A 391 20.10 -0.78 -25.31
CA MET A 391 19.24 0.28 -25.86
C MET A 391 19.58 1.66 -25.32
N ILE A 392 19.86 1.78 -24.02
CA ILE A 392 20.23 3.04 -23.37
C ILE A 392 21.57 3.53 -23.93
N LEU A 393 22.58 2.67 -23.97
CA LEU A 393 23.93 3.04 -24.42
C LEU A 393 23.98 3.36 -25.92
N ASP A 394 23.18 2.68 -26.75
CA ASP A 394 23.05 2.96 -28.18
C ASP A 394 22.40 4.32 -28.49
N SER A 395 21.56 4.80 -27.57
CA SER A 395 20.84 6.08 -27.68
C SER A 395 21.68 7.28 -27.23
N TRP A 396 22.95 7.06 -26.85
CA TRP A 396 23.83 8.11 -26.36
C TRP A 396 24.00 9.25 -27.38
N SER A 397 23.58 10.45 -26.97
CA SER A 397 23.82 11.71 -27.67
C SER A 397 23.86 12.86 -26.66
N GLU A 398 24.60 13.93 -26.97
CA GLU A 398 24.68 15.11 -26.09
C GLU A 398 23.31 15.77 -25.86
N THR A 399 22.40 15.68 -26.83
CA THR A 399 21.04 16.24 -26.77
C THR A 399 20.08 15.44 -25.89
N HIS A 400 20.35 14.15 -25.63
CA HIS A 400 19.49 13.25 -24.84
C HIS A 400 20.10 12.88 -23.48
N ARG A 401 21.13 13.60 -23.03
CA ARG A 401 21.89 13.28 -21.81
C ARG A 401 21.02 13.19 -20.55
N SER A 402 20.00 14.04 -20.39
CA SER A 402 19.11 14.01 -19.22
C SER A 402 18.26 12.74 -19.16
N HIS A 403 17.73 12.29 -20.29
CA HIS A 403 16.87 11.09 -20.38
C HIS A 403 17.69 9.84 -20.02
N LEU A 404 18.90 9.76 -20.56
CA LEU A 404 19.81 8.64 -20.35
C LEU A 404 20.20 8.49 -18.88
N VAL A 405 20.43 9.60 -18.19
CA VAL A 405 20.75 9.58 -16.76
C VAL A 405 19.60 9.01 -15.93
N ALA A 406 18.36 9.41 -16.22
CA ALA A 406 17.19 8.85 -15.54
C ALA A 406 17.03 7.33 -15.81
N GLN A 407 17.30 6.88 -17.03
CA GLN A 407 17.26 5.46 -17.40
C GLN A 407 18.32 4.62 -16.66
N LEU A 408 19.54 5.15 -16.49
CA LEU A 408 20.58 4.47 -15.73
C LEU A 408 20.23 4.34 -14.24
N ILE A 409 19.67 5.40 -13.63
CA ILE A 409 19.17 5.36 -12.25
C ILE A 409 18.02 4.36 -12.14
N PHE A 410 17.12 4.30 -13.13
CA PHE A 410 16.03 3.33 -13.15
C PHE A 410 16.52 1.88 -13.14
N LEU A 411 17.53 1.53 -13.96
CA LEU A 411 18.12 0.18 -13.95
C LEU A 411 18.77 -0.15 -12.60
N ASP A 412 19.38 0.85 -11.97
CA ASP A 412 19.96 0.70 -10.64
C ASP A 412 18.90 0.43 -9.57
N GLN A 413 17.80 1.21 -9.58
CA GLN A 413 16.67 1.01 -8.66
C GLN A 413 15.97 -0.32 -8.89
N LEU A 414 15.91 -0.82 -10.13
CA LEU A 414 15.39 -2.16 -10.42
C LEU A 414 16.19 -3.25 -9.69
N CYS A 415 17.52 -3.16 -9.70
CA CYS A 415 18.39 -4.09 -8.96
C CYS A 415 18.23 -3.97 -7.44
N GLU A 416 17.84 -2.81 -6.92
CA GLU A 416 17.54 -2.63 -5.49
C GLU A 416 16.17 -3.18 -5.10
N ILE A 417 15.18 -3.07 -5.99
CA ILE A 417 13.80 -3.53 -5.74
C ILE A 417 13.68 -5.05 -5.92
N SER A 418 14.40 -5.64 -6.88
CA SER A 418 14.24 -7.04 -7.25
C SER A 418 15.07 -7.98 -6.37
N PRO A 419 14.45 -8.98 -5.70
CA PRO A 419 15.21 -9.97 -4.93
C PRO A 419 15.97 -10.96 -5.81
N TYR A 420 15.62 -11.03 -7.10
CA TYR A 420 16.17 -11.98 -8.08
C TYR A 420 17.35 -11.41 -8.89
N LEU A 421 17.56 -10.10 -8.82
CA LEU A 421 18.54 -9.42 -9.67
C LEU A 421 19.62 -8.75 -8.83
N PRO A 422 20.76 -9.43 -8.55
CA PRO A 422 21.83 -8.83 -7.79
C PRO A 422 22.46 -7.67 -8.59
N ARG A 423 22.87 -6.62 -7.90
CA ARG A 423 23.51 -5.44 -8.51
C ARG A 423 24.76 -5.79 -9.34
N SER A 424 25.43 -6.90 -9.06
CA SER A 424 26.55 -7.42 -9.86
C SER A 424 26.17 -7.76 -11.31
N SER A 425 24.90 -8.09 -11.58
CA SER A 425 24.39 -8.34 -12.94
C SER A 425 24.31 -7.07 -13.79
N LEU A 426 24.20 -5.90 -13.15
CA LEU A 426 24.24 -4.62 -13.85
C LEU A 426 25.68 -4.24 -14.23
N GLU A 427 26.68 -4.56 -13.39
CA GLU A 427 28.09 -4.20 -13.61
C GLU A 427 28.66 -4.69 -14.94
N THR A 428 28.18 -5.85 -15.43
CA THR A 428 28.63 -6.41 -16.71
C THR A 428 28.16 -5.60 -17.92
N HIS A 429 27.13 -4.76 -17.75
CA HIS A 429 26.50 -3.98 -18.82
C HIS A 429 26.69 -2.47 -18.63
N VAL A 430 26.67 -2.00 -17.38
CA VAL A 430 26.85 -0.60 -16.99
C VAL A 430 27.86 -0.54 -15.84
N PRO A 431 29.09 -0.05 -16.08
CA PRO A 431 30.10 0.06 -15.03
C PRO A 431 29.65 0.96 -13.89
N TYR A 432 29.82 0.51 -12.63
CA TYR A 432 29.43 1.25 -11.43
C TYR A 432 30.07 2.64 -11.33
N ALA A 433 31.24 2.84 -11.95
CA ALA A 433 31.88 4.15 -12.03
C ALA A 433 30.98 5.22 -12.66
N ILE A 434 30.14 4.84 -13.65
CA ILE A 434 29.18 5.74 -14.30
C ILE A 434 28.06 6.09 -13.32
N LEU A 435 27.44 5.08 -12.71
CA LEU A 435 26.36 5.26 -11.73
C LEU A 435 26.82 6.12 -10.55
N ARG A 436 28.01 5.85 -10.01
CA ARG A 436 28.63 6.65 -8.93
C ARG A 436 28.80 8.10 -9.35
N SER A 437 29.25 8.36 -10.57
CA SER A 437 29.38 9.73 -11.09
C SER A 437 28.03 10.42 -11.23
N VAL A 438 27.00 9.69 -11.68
CA VAL A 438 25.63 10.19 -11.81
C VAL A 438 25.08 10.60 -10.45
N TYR A 439 25.10 9.68 -9.47
CA TYR A 439 24.61 10.00 -8.13
C TYR A 439 25.42 11.13 -7.49
N SER A 440 26.74 11.17 -7.64
CA SER A 440 27.55 12.27 -7.10
C SER A 440 27.14 13.64 -7.63
N GLN A 441 26.63 13.74 -8.86
CA GLN A 441 26.11 14.99 -9.43
C GLN A 441 24.78 15.37 -8.76
N TYR A 442 23.83 14.44 -8.67
CA TYR A 442 22.53 14.69 -8.02
C TYR A 442 22.67 15.08 -6.56
N TYR A 443 23.50 14.35 -5.79
CA TYR A 443 23.72 14.65 -4.38
C TYR A 443 24.51 15.94 -4.13
N ALA A 444 25.34 16.38 -5.09
CA ALA A 444 26.07 17.64 -4.99
C ALA A 444 25.19 18.86 -5.37
N ASP A 445 24.28 18.68 -6.33
CA ASP A 445 23.40 19.74 -6.84
C ASP A 445 22.15 19.94 -5.97
N THR A 446 21.86 19.02 -5.04
CA THR A 446 20.76 19.18 -4.07
C THR A 446 21.20 20.19 -3.01
N PRO A 447 20.55 21.37 -2.87
CA PRO A 447 20.91 22.30 -1.81
C PRO A 447 20.68 21.62 -0.47
N SER A 448 21.72 21.61 0.37
CA SER A 448 21.64 21.14 1.74
C SER A 448 20.66 22.03 2.53
N THR A 449 19.39 21.66 2.55
CA THR A 449 18.42 22.25 3.47
C THR A 449 18.80 21.78 4.87
N PRO A 450 19.27 22.66 5.78
CA PRO A 450 19.55 22.24 7.14
C PRO A 450 18.23 21.78 7.77
N LEU A 451 18.22 20.56 8.29
CA LEU A 451 17.15 20.00 9.11
C LEU A 451 16.86 20.93 10.29
N ALA A 452 15.95 21.89 10.09
CA ALA A 452 15.33 22.62 11.17
C ALA A 452 14.40 21.64 11.87
N ILE A 453 14.78 21.29 13.09
CA ILE A 453 14.01 20.53 14.08
C ILE A 453 12.53 21.00 14.04
N MET A 454 11.68 20.27 13.33
CA MET A 454 10.23 20.44 13.41
C MET A 454 9.72 19.73 14.66
N ASN A 455 10.01 20.32 15.82
CA ASN A 455 9.20 20.12 17.03
C ASN A 455 8.44 21.41 17.30
N ALA A 456 7.37 21.63 16.55
CA ALA A 456 6.37 22.64 16.88
C ALA A 456 4.98 21.97 16.91
N SER A 457 4.55 21.65 18.12
CA SER A 457 3.22 21.14 18.45
C SER A 457 2.14 22.18 18.10
N PRO A 458 1.05 21.83 17.39
CA PRO A 458 -0.03 22.78 17.12
C PRO A 458 -1.00 22.77 18.30
N ARG A 459 -0.81 23.67 19.27
CA ARG A 459 -1.86 24.02 20.23
C ARG A 459 -2.54 25.31 19.77
N HIS A 460 -3.65 25.17 19.04
CA HIS A 460 -4.64 26.22 18.92
C HIS A 460 -5.65 26.10 20.07
N SER A 461 -5.79 27.15 20.86
CA SER A 461 -7.00 27.49 21.60
C SER A 461 -7.08 29.01 21.74
N PRO A 462 -8.28 29.61 21.72
CA PRO A 462 -8.49 30.99 21.32
C PRO A 462 -8.27 32.00 22.47
N ALA A 463 -7.95 33.23 22.07
CA ALA A 463 -7.67 34.36 22.93
C ALA A 463 -8.89 34.80 23.77
N ILE A 464 -8.66 35.05 25.06
CA ILE A 464 -9.41 36.01 25.87
C ILE A 464 -8.41 37.01 26.43
N LEU A 465 -8.64 38.29 26.13
CA LEU A 465 -7.91 39.45 26.62
C LEU A 465 -8.10 39.61 28.13
N GLN A 466 -7.01 39.81 28.87
CA GLN A 466 -7.05 40.74 30.01
C GLN A 466 -5.66 41.25 30.39
N ALA A 467 -5.59 42.57 30.47
CA ALA A 467 -4.46 43.36 30.96
C ALA A 467 -4.12 43.00 32.41
N HIS A 468 -2.85 43.14 32.81
CA HIS A 468 -2.42 43.97 33.93
C HIS A 468 -0.90 44.02 33.99
N ALA A 469 -0.37 45.23 34.12
CA ALA A 469 1.03 45.59 34.18
C ALA A 469 1.67 45.18 35.52
N SER A 470 2.98 44.92 35.51
CA SER A 470 3.88 45.12 36.67
C SER A 470 5.35 45.27 36.21
N PRO A 471 6.19 45.97 36.99
CA PRO A 471 7.33 46.71 36.46
C PRO A 471 8.69 46.01 36.62
N ALA A 472 9.65 46.54 35.86
CA ALA A 472 11.04 46.12 35.79
C ALA A 472 11.83 46.24 37.10
N LEU A 473 12.81 45.34 37.31
CA LEU A 473 14.02 45.66 38.05
C LEU A 473 15.26 44.97 37.47
N ARG A 474 16.36 45.72 37.57
CA ARG A 474 17.66 45.63 36.90
C ARG A 474 18.49 44.37 37.20
N HIS A 475 19.27 43.97 36.21
CA HIS A 475 20.53 43.23 36.34
C HIS A 475 21.58 43.98 37.17
N PRO A 476 22.62 43.28 37.64
CA PRO A 476 23.94 43.62 37.11
C PRO A 476 24.76 42.41 36.64
N ARG A 477 25.49 42.66 35.55
CA ARG A 477 26.58 41.85 34.98
C ARG A 477 27.80 41.85 35.91
N GLY A 478 28.60 40.78 35.83
CA GLY A 478 30.01 40.75 36.22
C GLY A 478 30.71 39.56 35.56
N ASP A 479 31.60 39.88 34.62
CA ASP A 479 32.38 38.98 33.74
C ASP A 479 33.40 38.10 34.49
N SER A 480 33.77 36.96 33.90
CA SER A 480 35.16 36.52 33.58
C SER A 480 35.25 34.98 33.35
N THR A 481 35.81 34.58 32.22
CA THR A 481 36.16 33.20 31.79
C THR A 481 37.60 32.80 32.24
N PRO A 482 38.19 31.64 31.82
CA PRO A 482 38.00 30.21 32.18
C PRO A 482 39.37 29.62 32.66
N PRO A 483 39.82 28.37 32.37
CA PRO A 483 39.28 26.99 32.44
C PRO A 483 40.11 26.09 33.43
N TYR A 484 39.77 24.80 33.63
CA TYR A 484 40.69 23.63 33.63
C TYR A 484 40.04 22.34 34.19
N TYR A 485 40.20 21.26 33.42
CA TYR A 485 40.32 19.81 33.69
C TYR A 485 40.01 19.21 35.07
N GLY A 486 39.39 18.02 35.06
CA GLY A 486 39.66 16.98 36.07
C GLY A 486 38.57 15.93 36.29
N ASN A 487 38.63 14.87 35.48
CA ASN A 487 38.31 13.45 35.71
C ASN A 487 37.59 12.93 36.98
N ASP A 488 36.84 11.84 36.71
CA ASP A 488 36.59 10.66 37.56
C ASP A 488 35.63 10.82 38.76
N SER A 489 34.86 9.84 39.21
CA SER A 489 34.39 8.51 38.80
C SER A 489 33.64 7.96 40.03
N GLY A 490 32.80 6.92 39.89
CA GLY A 490 32.32 6.11 41.03
C GLY A 490 30.86 6.37 41.42
N TYR A 491 29.88 5.66 40.87
CA TYR A 491 29.40 4.31 41.25
C TYR A 491 28.92 4.10 42.70
N PHE A 492 27.65 3.66 42.75
CA PHE A 492 27.03 2.64 43.61
C PHE A 492 26.30 3.00 44.92
N LYS A 493 25.02 2.56 44.90
CA LYS A 493 24.18 1.94 45.95
C LYS A 493 23.88 2.81 47.18
N GLY A 494 22.63 3.02 47.58
CA GLY A 494 21.51 2.08 47.58
C GLY A 494 21.25 1.70 49.04
N SER A 495 20.06 2.03 49.56
CA SER A 495 19.29 1.20 50.51
C SER A 495 18.07 1.98 51.01
N SER A 496 16.92 1.40 50.72
CA SER A 496 15.68 1.43 51.46
C SER A 496 15.87 1.16 52.96
N SER A 497 14.99 1.71 53.80
CA SER A 497 13.99 0.91 54.52
C SER A 497 13.23 1.73 55.56
N HIS A 498 11.93 1.40 55.68
CA HIS A 498 11.08 1.44 56.89
C HIS A 498 10.77 2.81 57.52
N SER A 499 9.57 3.09 58.05
CA SER A 499 8.46 2.23 58.51
C SER A 499 7.27 3.08 58.96
N GLN A 500 6.08 2.45 58.93
CA GLN A 500 4.95 2.57 59.86
C GLN A 500 4.02 3.80 59.86
N GLU A 501 2.85 3.56 59.23
CA GLU A 501 1.49 3.56 59.81
C GLU A 501 1.24 4.24 61.17
N HIS A 502 0.19 5.08 61.23
CA HIS A 502 -0.87 4.99 62.23
C HIS A 502 -2.16 5.72 61.78
N LEU A 503 -3.27 4.97 61.75
CA LEU A 503 -4.67 5.40 61.68
C LEU A 503 -5.18 5.81 63.08
N TYR A 504 -6.15 6.73 63.16
CA TYR A 504 -7.44 6.53 63.86
C TYR A 504 -8.42 7.70 63.60
N ASP A 505 -9.67 7.31 63.34
CA ASP A 505 -10.90 8.09 63.19
C ASP A 505 -11.34 8.86 64.45
N ALA A 506 -12.17 9.91 64.27
CA ALA A 506 -13.48 10.03 64.93
C ALA A 506 -14.29 11.26 64.46
N ASP A 507 -15.57 11.00 64.21
CA ASP A 507 -16.66 11.87 63.75
C ASP A 507 -17.09 13.01 64.71
N ILE A 508 -17.90 13.94 64.15
CA ILE A 508 -19.23 14.41 64.63
C ILE A 508 -19.42 15.94 64.43
N SER A 509 -20.31 16.33 63.50
CA SER A 509 -21.60 17.02 63.81
C SER A 509 -22.22 17.70 62.57
N SER A 510 -23.50 17.42 62.37
CA SER A 510 -24.38 17.98 61.35
C SER A 510 -25.12 19.23 61.84
N ILE A 511 -25.44 20.19 60.96
CA ILE A 511 -26.66 21.03 61.05
C ILE A 511 -27.24 21.27 59.64
N ARG A 512 -28.57 21.04 59.54
CA ARG A 512 -29.47 21.17 58.38
C ARG A 512 -30.01 22.60 58.18
N ASN A 513 -30.44 22.94 56.95
CA ASN A 513 -31.79 23.43 56.57
C ASN A 513 -31.81 23.95 55.12
N THR A 514 -32.48 23.32 54.13
CA THR A 514 -33.92 23.29 53.72
C THR A 514 -34.44 24.42 52.80
N ARG A 515 -34.78 23.99 51.55
CA ARG A 515 -36.00 24.24 50.73
C ARG A 515 -36.23 25.57 49.97
N ARG A 516 -36.46 25.45 48.65
CA ARG A 516 -37.69 25.72 47.83
C ARG A 516 -37.28 25.90 46.34
N SER A 517 -37.67 25.12 45.32
CA SER A 517 -38.96 24.66 44.73
C SER A 517 -39.60 25.58 43.67
N GLY A 518 -39.41 25.23 42.38
CA GLY A 518 -40.35 25.28 41.23
C GLY A 518 -40.65 26.61 40.49
N PRO A 519 -41.32 26.61 39.30
CA PRO A 519 -41.87 25.48 38.53
C PRO A 519 -41.63 25.49 36.98
N LEU A 520 -42.23 24.48 36.33
CA LEU A 520 -42.27 24.03 34.92
C LEU A 520 -43.04 24.96 33.95
N ASP A 521 -42.83 24.78 32.63
CA ASP A 521 -43.95 24.71 31.68
C ASP A 521 -43.66 23.94 30.37
N TYR A 522 -44.72 23.33 29.84
CA TYR A 522 -44.85 22.37 28.73
C TYR A 522 -45.36 23.05 27.43
N GLY A 523 -45.16 22.39 26.28
CA GLY A 523 -45.98 22.55 25.06
C GLY A 523 -45.12 22.45 23.78
N ALA A 524 -45.24 21.52 22.81
CA ALA A 524 -46.32 20.75 22.18
C ALA A 524 -46.42 21.08 20.67
N SER A 525 -46.08 20.09 19.83
CA SER A 525 -46.71 19.67 18.55
C SER A 525 -46.98 20.66 17.40
N ARG A 526 -46.55 20.32 16.15
CA ARG A 526 -47.41 19.81 15.05
C ARG A 526 -46.70 19.64 13.68
N ASN A 527 -46.78 18.41 13.16
CA ASN A 527 -47.08 17.91 11.80
C ASN A 527 -47.01 18.78 10.52
N LYS A 528 -46.37 18.16 9.50
CA LYS A 528 -46.73 17.96 8.06
C LYS A 528 -47.17 19.18 7.21
N VAL A 529 -46.59 19.30 6.01
CA VAL A 529 -47.22 18.94 4.71
C VAL A 529 -46.23 19.13 3.54
N LYS A 530 -46.39 18.28 2.52
CA LYS A 530 -45.75 18.21 1.20
C LYS A 530 -45.87 19.51 0.40
N SER A 531 -44.86 19.83 -0.42
CA SER A 531 -45.05 20.52 -1.71
C SER A 531 -44.08 19.94 -2.75
N VAL A 532 -44.66 19.39 -3.81
CA VAL A 532 -44.04 19.17 -5.11
C VAL A 532 -44.27 20.45 -5.90
N GLU A 533 -43.22 21.06 -6.44
CA GLU A 533 -43.28 21.64 -7.79
C GLU A 533 -41.89 21.95 -8.34
N SER A 534 -41.71 21.45 -9.55
CA SER A 534 -40.73 21.73 -10.59
C SER A 534 -40.28 23.19 -10.70
N SER A 535 -38.99 23.40 -10.97
CA SER A 535 -38.51 24.47 -11.85
C SER A 535 -37.13 24.12 -12.42
N ALA A 536 -37.04 24.25 -13.74
CA ALA A 536 -35.86 24.06 -14.55
C ALA A 536 -35.08 25.38 -14.72
N SER A 537 -33.75 25.30 -14.68
CA SER A 537 -32.74 26.12 -15.38
C SER A 537 -31.38 25.67 -14.80
N GLY A 538 -30.30 25.40 -15.53
CA GLY A 538 -29.87 25.77 -16.86
C GLY A 538 -28.40 26.15 -16.69
N SER A 539 -27.47 25.21 -16.91
CA SER A 539 -26.03 25.50 -16.95
C SER A 539 -25.29 24.47 -17.80
N THR A 540 -24.65 24.99 -18.84
CA THR A 540 -23.79 24.38 -19.85
C THR A 540 -22.57 23.66 -19.28
N GLY A 541 -22.24 22.49 -19.85
CA GLY A 541 -21.00 21.72 -19.66
C GLY A 541 -20.88 20.59 -20.72
N PRO A 542 -19.67 20.13 -21.09
CA PRO A 542 -19.34 19.72 -22.46
C PRO A 542 -19.57 18.23 -22.81
N SER A 543 -19.42 17.96 -24.10
CA SER A 543 -19.58 16.73 -24.90
C SER A 543 -19.09 15.40 -24.29
N PRO A 544 -19.80 14.27 -24.52
CA PRO A 544 -19.38 12.92 -24.10
C PRO A 544 -18.61 12.15 -25.21
N LEU A 545 -17.54 11.47 -24.82
CA LEU A 545 -16.87 10.41 -25.60
C LEU A 545 -17.59 9.05 -25.41
N PRO A 546 -17.40 8.07 -26.32
CA PRO A 546 -18.45 7.13 -26.72
C PRO A 546 -18.55 5.89 -25.83
N ARG A 547 -19.80 5.49 -25.57
CA ARG A 547 -20.17 4.19 -24.98
C ARG A 547 -19.99 3.08 -26.02
N PHE A 548 -19.14 2.10 -25.72
CA PHE A 548 -19.15 0.83 -26.46
C PHE A 548 -20.26 -0.08 -25.92
N ALA A 549 -21.02 -0.62 -26.86
CA ALA A 549 -22.14 -1.52 -26.62
C ALA A 549 -21.66 -2.90 -26.15
N VAL A 550 -22.21 -3.35 -25.03
CA VAL A 550 -22.07 -4.72 -24.54
C VAL A 550 -23.02 -5.61 -25.35
N SER A 551 -22.46 -6.37 -26.30
CA SER A 551 -23.19 -7.45 -26.98
C SER A 551 -23.42 -8.60 -26.01
N ARG A 552 -24.66 -8.74 -25.56
CA ARG A 552 -25.16 -9.92 -24.84
C ARG A 552 -25.49 -11.02 -25.85
N SER A 553 -24.81 -12.15 -25.78
CA SER A 553 -25.29 -13.42 -26.36
C SER A 553 -25.42 -14.45 -25.25
N GLY A 554 -26.65 -14.66 -24.79
CA GLY A 554 -27.02 -15.78 -23.92
C GLY A 554 -27.25 -17.06 -24.75
N PRO A 555 -27.20 -18.25 -24.12
CA PRO A 555 -27.39 -19.51 -24.83
C PRO A 555 -28.88 -19.83 -25.01
N LEU A 556 -29.24 -20.24 -26.23
CA LEU A 556 -30.56 -20.77 -26.59
C LEU A 556 -30.67 -22.22 -26.10
N ALA A 557 -31.61 -22.45 -25.18
CA ALA A 557 -32.09 -23.77 -24.82
C ALA A 557 -32.97 -24.34 -25.94
N TYR A 558 -32.76 -25.61 -26.30
CA TYR A 558 -33.75 -26.42 -27.02
C TYR A 558 -34.01 -27.72 -26.27
N LYS A 559 -35.22 -27.78 -25.72
CA LYS A 559 -35.99 -28.91 -25.16
C LYS A 559 -35.48 -29.64 -23.94
#